data_AF-A0A2D4J1P7-F1
#
_entry.id   AF-A0A2D4J1P7-F1
#
_cell.length_a   1.000
_cell.length_b   1.000
_cell.length_c   1.000
_cell.angle_alpha   90.00
_cell.angle_beta   90.00
_cell.angle_gamma   90.00
#
_symmetry.space_group_name_H-M   'P 1'
#
loop_
_entity.id
_entity.type
_entity.pdbx_description
1 polymer ?
#
loop_
_entity_poly.entity_id
_entity_poly.type
_entity_poly.pdbx_seq_one_letter_code
_entity_poly.pdbx_strand_id
1 'polypeptide(L)'
;IFFNNKPKLESVVSELAMDATKQSQAQPLQPEERSKMNENYLCTTCRVFNIVYSVAQRCRPLSDIESNIELHIKNGVDLGIGLHSRETAVKIVDFIAKEMKTKLFTKIIEKNLKICL
;
A
#
# COMPACT_ATOMS: atom_id res chain seq x y z
N ILE A 1 -20.54 -19.73 55.33
CA ILE A 1 -19.37 -20.48 54.81
C ILE A 1 -19.89 -21.49 53.80
N PHE A 2 -19.70 -21.24 52.50
CA PHE A 2 -19.76 -22.27 51.46
C PHE A 2 -18.75 -21.87 50.38
N PHE A 3 -17.56 -22.45 50.46
CA PHE A 3 -16.65 -22.59 49.33
C PHE A 3 -17.09 -23.82 48.54
N ASN A 4 -17.24 -23.74 47.21
CA ASN A 4 -16.36 -24.50 46.30
C ASN A 4 -16.77 -24.37 44.82
N ASN A 5 -15.76 -23.93 44.06
CA ASN A 5 -15.31 -24.48 42.78
C ASN A 5 -16.16 -24.33 41.50
N LYS A 6 -16.04 -23.15 40.87
CA LYS A 6 -15.93 -23.05 39.41
C LYS A 6 -14.78 -22.12 38.96
N PRO A 7 -13.51 -22.58 38.95
CA PRO A 7 -12.45 -21.87 38.24
C PRO A 7 -11.88 -22.65 37.04
N LYS A 8 -12.28 -23.92 36.83
CA LYS A 8 -11.52 -24.85 35.98
C LYS A 8 -11.92 -24.84 34.49
N LEU A 9 -13.08 -24.28 34.12
CA LEU A 9 -13.52 -24.27 32.71
C LEU A 9 -13.08 -23.00 31.98
N GLU A 10 -13.15 -21.82 32.62
CA GLU A 10 -12.72 -20.57 31.99
C GLU A 10 -11.21 -20.47 31.83
N SER A 11 -10.43 -21.05 32.76
CA SER A 11 -8.97 -21.06 32.62
C SER A 11 -8.52 -21.87 31.40
N VAL A 12 -9.20 -22.98 31.10
CA VAL A 12 -8.87 -23.86 29.96
C VAL A 12 -9.23 -23.19 28.63
N VAL A 13 -10.34 -22.45 28.56
CA VAL A 13 -10.74 -21.70 27.35
C VAL A 13 -9.78 -20.54 27.09
N SER A 14 -9.33 -19.86 28.15
CA SER A 14 -8.34 -18.80 28.04
C SER A 14 -6.96 -19.34 27.64
N GLU A 15 -6.58 -20.52 28.12
CA GLU A 15 -5.32 -21.18 27.79
C GLU A 15 -5.29 -21.67 26.32
N LEU A 16 -6.38 -22.26 25.81
CA LEU A 16 -6.50 -22.62 24.39
C LEU A 16 -6.48 -21.41 23.44
N ALA A 17 -7.12 -20.31 23.83
CA ALA A 17 -7.11 -19.07 23.03
C ALA A 17 -5.70 -18.45 22.99
N MET A 18 -4.96 -18.54 24.09
CA MET A 18 -3.58 -18.09 24.16
C MET A 18 -2.62 -18.99 23.37
N ASP A 19 -2.84 -20.30 23.32
CA ASP A 19 -2.02 -21.21 22.53
C ASP A 19 -2.26 -21.08 21.02
N ALA A 20 -3.51 -20.85 20.58
CA ALA A 20 -3.81 -20.50 19.19
C ALA A 20 -3.15 -19.17 18.76
N THR A 21 -3.03 -18.22 19.69
CA THR A 21 -2.38 -16.91 19.47
C THR A 21 -0.85 -17.04 19.37
N LYS A 22 -0.24 -17.91 20.18
CA LYS A 22 1.21 -18.19 20.13
C LYS A 22 1.61 -18.98 18.89
N GLN A 23 0.77 -19.90 18.41
CA GLN A 23 1.04 -20.66 17.17
C GLN A 23 1.02 -19.77 15.92
N SER A 24 0.15 -18.77 15.85
CA SER A 24 0.14 -17.81 14.73
C SER A 24 1.34 -16.85 14.72
N GLN A 25 2.03 -16.67 15.85
CA GLN A 25 3.14 -15.72 15.97
C GLN A 25 4.54 -16.36 15.84
N ALA A 26 4.64 -17.69 15.71
CA ALA A 26 5.92 -18.40 15.82
C ALA A 26 6.40 -19.10 14.53
N GLN A 27 5.79 -18.83 13.36
CA GLN A 27 6.38 -19.23 12.08
C GLN A 27 6.81 -18.00 11.28
N PRO A 28 8.12 -17.73 11.15
CA PRO A 28 8.62 -16.85 10.12
C PRO A 28 8.13 -17.41 8.78
N LEU A 29 7.32 -16.62 8.06
CA LEU A 29 6.98 -16.90 6.67
C LEU A 29 8.26 -17.26 5.92
N GLN A 30 8.23 -18.36 5.17
CA GLN A 30 9.40 -18.84 4.44
C GLN A 30 9.89 -17.72 3.50
N PRO A 31 11.20 -17.59 3.26
CA PRO A 31 11.76 -16.50 2.45
C PRO A 31 11.04 -16.29 1.10
N GLU A 32 10.56 -17.37 0.50
CA GLU A 32 9.83 -17.40 -0.77
C GLU A 32 8.44 -16.74 -0.65
N GLU A 33 7.73 -16.98 0.46
CA GLU A 33 6.42 -16.39 0.74
C GLU A 33 6.53 -14.88 1.02
N ARG A 34 7.61 -14.46 1.70
CA ARG A 34 7.94 -13.04 1.89
C ARG A 34 8.25 -12.35 0.56
N SER A 35 9.04 -12.97 -0.31
CA SER A 35 9.36 -12.43 -1.64
C SER A 35 8.10 -12.23 -2.48
N LYS A 36 7.25 -13.25 -2.52
CA LYS A 36 6.00 -13.22 -3.30
C LYS A 36 4.99 -12.19 -2.79
N MET A 37 4.86 -12.05 -1.47
CA MET A 37 4.05 -10.96 -0.90
C MET A 37 4.59 -9.59 -1.29
N ASN A 38 5.90 -9.39 -1.22
CA ASN A 38 6.52 -8.11 -1.57
C ASN A 38 6.29 -7.74 -3.05
N GLU A 39 6.35 -8.72 -3.95
CA GLU A 39 6.02 -8.53 -5.36
C GLU A 39 4.55 -8.14 -5.58
N ASN A 40 3.62 -8.73 -4.84
CA ASN A 40 2.20 -8.38 -4.92
C ASN A 40 1.94 -6.94 -4.42
N TYR A 41 2.56 -6.54 -3.31
CA TYR A 41 2.49 -5.16 -2.82
C TYR A 41 3.10 -4.16 -3.79
N LEU A 42 4.23 -4.52 -4.41
CA LEU A 42 4.85 -3.67 -5.43
C LEU A 42 3.94 -3.53 -6.65
N CYS A 43 3.37 -4.62 -7.14
CA CYS A 43 2.48 -4.63 -8.30
C CYS A 43 1.23 -3.77 -8.07
N THR A 44 0.55 -3.95 -6.95
CA THR A 44 -0.64 -3.15 -6.58
C THR A 44 -0.29 -1.68 -6.39
N THR A 45 0.82 -1.36 -5.72
CA THR A 45 1.33 0.01 -5.57
C THR A 45 1.63 0.64 -6.94
N CYS A 46 2.32 -0.07 -7.84
CA CYS A 46 2.60 0.41 -9.19
C CYS A 46 1.32 0.75 -9.96
N ARG A 47 0.26 -0.05 -9.84
CA ARG A 47 -1.04 0.23 -10.48
C ARG A 47 -1.64 1.52 -9.96
N VAL A 48 -1.66 1.73 -8.65
CA VAL A 48 -2.16 2.98 -8.04
C VAL A 48 -1.34 4.18 -8.51
N PHE A 49 0.00 4.08 -8.50
CA PHE A 49 0.88 5.13 -9.01
C PHE A 49 0.58 5.48 -10.47
N ASN A 50 0.35 4.48 -11.32
CA ASN A 50 0.00 4.68 -12.72
C ASN A 50 -1.35 5.39 -12.88
N ILE A 51 -2.35 5.02 -12.09
CA ILE A 51 -3.67 5.67 -12.10
C ILE A 51 -3.51 7.14 -11.73
N VAL A 52 -2.87 7.44 -10.59
CA VAL A 52 -2.63 8.80 -10.09
C VAL A 52 -1.84 9.62 -11.11
N TYR A 53 -0.76 9.06 -11.66
CA TYR A 53 0.02 9.70 -12.71
C TYR A 53 -0.84 10.02 -13.93
N SER A 54 -1.71 9.11 -14.36
CA SER A 54 -2.54 9.29 -15.54
C SER A 54 -3.63 10.36 -15.35
N VAL A 55 -4.10 10.58 -14.11
CA VAL A 55 -5.00 11.69 -13.73
C VAL A 55 -4.22 13.01 -13.80
N ALA A 56 -3.06 13.07 -13.15
CA ALA A 56 -2.22 14.27 -13.13
C ALA A 56 -1.73 14.67 -14.52
N GLN A 57 -1.31 13.71 -15.35
CA GLN A 57 -0.84 13.93 -16.71
C GLN A 57 -1.92 14.55 -17.61
N ARG A 58 -3.20 14.20 -17.36
CA ARG A 58 -4.34 14.75 -18.09
C ARG A 58 -4.87 16.06 -17.48
N CYS A 59 -4.15 16.63 -16.51
CA CYS A 59 -4.57 17.81 -15.76
C CYS A 59 -5.97 17.67 -15.15
N ARG A 60 -6.35 16.45 -14.77
CA ARG A 60 -7.64 16.16 -14.13
C ARG A 60 -7.57 16.48 -12.62
N PRO A 61 -8.68 16.89 -12.00
CA PRO A 61 -8.75 17.05 -10.56
C PRO A 61 -8.39 15.76 -9.81
N LEU A 62 -7.60 15.86 -8.73
CA LEU A 62 -7.26 14.69 -7.90
C LEU A 62 -8.46 14.13 -7.13
N SER A 63 -9.59 14.84 -7.08
CA SER A 63 -10.87 14.30 -6.61
C SER A 63 -11.37 13.12 -7.45
N ASP A 64 -10.95 13.02 -8.72
CA ASP A 64 -11.40 11.96 -9.62
C ASP A 64 -10.80 10.60 -9.28
N ILE A 65 -9.82 10.54 -8.37
CA ILE A 65 -9.03 9.34 -8.10
C ILE A 65 -9.87 8.25 -7.44
N GLU A 66 -10.73 8.60 -6.49
CA GLU A 66 -11.61 7.64 -5.82
C GLU A 66 -12.52 6.93 -6.83
N SER A 67 -13.15 7.70 -7.72
CA SER A 67 -14.00 7.14 -8.79
C SER A 67 -13.22 6.29 -9.80
N ASN A 68 -11.97 6.66 -10.13
CA ASN A 68 -11.12 5.85 -11.01
C ASN A 68 -10.74 4.52 -10.35
N ILE A 69 -10.35 4.55 -9.07
CA ILE A 69 -10.00 3.35 -8.30
C ILE A 69 -11.20 2.42 -8.19
N GLU A 70 -12.38 2.95 -7.85
CA GLU A 70 -13.62 2.18 -7.78
C GLU A 70 -13.95 1.52 -9.14
N LEU A 71 -13.83 2.26 -10.24
CA LEU A 71 -14.05 1.72 -11.58
C LEU A 71 -13.08 0.58 -11.91
N HIS A 72 -11.80 0.72 -11.57
CA HIS A 72 -10.80 -0.33 -11.80
C HIS A 72 -11.09 -1.58 -10.96
N ILE A 73 -11.46 -1.41 -9.69
CA ILE A 73 -11.86 -2.53 -8.81
C ILE A 73 -13.10 -3.23 -9.37
N LYS A 74 -14.10 -2.47 -9.84
CA LYS A 74 -15.32 -3.02 -10.46
C LYS A 74 -15.02 -3.82 -11.74
N ASN A 75 -13.97 -3.45 -12.46
CA ASN A 75 -13.49 -4.17 -13.63
C ASN A 75 -12.61 -5.39 -13.27
N GLY A 76 -12.47 -5.74 -11.99
CA GLY A 76 -11.71 -6.89 -11.52
C GLY A 76 -10.21 -6.64 -11.36
N VAL A 77 -9.76 -5.39 -11.38
CA VAL A 77 -8.35 -5.04 -11.13
C VAL A 77 -8.12 -4.95 -9.63
N ASP A 78 -7.22 -5.81 -9.12
CA ASP A 78 -6.73 -5.69 -7.75
C ASP A 78 -5.78 -4.47 -7.62
N LEU A 79 -6.17 -3.52 -6.79
CA LEU A 79 -5.40 -2.31 -6.45
C LEU A 79 -4.89 -2.32 -4.99
N GLY A 80 -5.01 -3.46 -4.30
CA GLY A 80 -4.70 -3.56 -2.88
C GLY A 80 -5.64 -2.73 -2.01
N ILE A 81 -5.26 -2.52 -0.76
CA ILE A 81 -6.07 -1.83 0.27
C ILE A 81 -5.61 -0.40 0.59
N GLY A 82 -4.54 0.08 -0.04
CA GLY A 82 -3.85 1.31 0.36
C GLY A 82 -3.62 2.29 -0.77
N LEU A 83 -3.29 3.53 -0.40
CA LEU A 83 -2.96 4.64 -1.31
C LEU A 83 -4.12 5.14 -2.20
N HIS A 84 -5.35 4.90 -1.78
CA HIS A 84 -6.54 5.30 -2.54
C HIS A 84 -7.05 6.70 -2.19
N SER A 85 -6.57 7.30 -1.10
CA SER A 85 -7.06 8.60 -0.63
C SER A 85 -6.49 9.75 -1.47
N ARG A 86 -7.24 10.86 -1.51
CA ARG A 86 -6.79 12.09 -2.17
C ARG A 86 -5.46 12.60 -1.61
N GLU A 87 -5.23 12.53 -0.30
CA GLU A 87 -3.98 12.98 0.33
C GLU A 87 -2.81 12.14 -0.13
N THR A 88 -3.00 10.82 -0.23
CA THR A 88 -1.94 9.93 -0.75
C THR A 88 -1.65 10.21 -2.22
N ALA A 89 -2.68 10.48 -3.03
CA ALA A 89 -2.50 10.87 -4.41
C ALA A 89 -1.70 12.16 -4.58
N VAL A 90 -1.97 13.19 -3.78
CA VAL A 90 -1.17 14.44 -3.79
C VAL A 90 0.30 14.13 -3.54
N LYS A 91 0.60 13.35 -2.50
CA LYS A 91 1.98 12.94 -2.17
C LYS A 91 2.64 12.16 -3.30
N ILE A 92 1.90 11.27 -3.97
CA ILE A 92 2.38 10.52 -5.13
C ILE A 92 2.72 11.47 -6.29
N VAL A 93 1.84 12.43 -6.60
CA VAL A 93 2.10 13.43 -7.65
C VAL A 93 3.32 14.27 -7.32
N ASP A 94 3.45 14.75 -6.08
CA ASP A 94 4.61 15.52 -5.64
C ASP A 94 5.90 14.72 -5.76
N PHE A 95 5.87 13.45 -5.37
CA PHE A 95 7.00 12.53 -5.51
C PHE A 95 7.39 12.35 -6.98
N ILE A 96 6.44 12.05 -7.86
CA ILE A 96 6.69 11.87 -9.29
C ILE A 96 7.22 13.17 -9.91
N ALA A 97 6.61 14.31 -9.58
CA ALA A 97 7.02 15.61 -10.09
C ALA A 97 8.45 15.96 -9.66
N LYS A 98 8.83 15.67 -8.41
CA LYS A 98 10.19 15.83 -7.91
C LYS A 98 11.18 14.98 -8.71
N GLU A 99 10.88 13.70 -8.90
CA GLU A 99 11.73 12.78 -9.67
C GLU A 99 11.88 13.20 -11.13
N MET A 100 10.78 13.62 -11.78
CA MET A 100 10.80 14.11 -13.16
C MET A 100 11.63 15.39 -13.30
N LYS A 101 11.47 16.36 -12.39
CA LYS A 101 12.27 17.59 -12.37
C LYS A 101 13.75 17.27 -12.22
N THR A 102 14.12 16.44 -11.24
CA THR A 102 15.52 16.06 -11.02
C THR A 102 16.12 15.44 -12.29
N LYS A 103 15.45 14.44 -12.87
CA LYS A 103 15.91 13.77 -14.10
C LYS A 103 16.03 14.73 -15.28
N LEU A 104 15.12 15.68 -15.42
CA LEU A 104 15.16 16.68 -16.48
C LEU A 104 16.35 17.63 -16.30
N PHE A 105 16.53 18.20 -15.11
CA PHE A 105 17.62 19.14 -14.84
C PHE A 105 19.00 18.49 -14.94
N THR A 106 19.15 17.25 -14.44
CA THR A 106 20.38 16.49 -14.63
C THR A 106 20.74 16.35 -16.10
N LYS A 107 19.77 15.98 -16.95
CA LYS A 107 19.99 15.86 -18.41
C LYS A 107 20.33 17.18 -19.08
N ILE A 108 19.74 18.30 -18.64
CA ILE A 108 20.04 19.63 -19.17
C ILE A 108 21.48 20.01 -18.87
N ILE A 109 21.93 19.80 -17.63
CA ILE A 109 23.29 20.12 -17.17
C ILE A 109 24.31 19.24 -17.90
N GLU A 110 24.10 17.92 -17.93
CA GLU A 110 25.01 16.96 -18.57
C GLU A 110 25.22 17.25 -20.06
N LYS A 111 24.17 17.70 -20.76
CA LYS A 111 24.21 17.98 -22.20
C LYS A 111 24.46 19.45 -22.53
N ASN A 112 24.68 20.31 -21.54
CA ASN A 112 24.79 21.77 -21.71
C ASN A 112 23.66 22.34 -22.61
N LEU A 113 22.42 21.88 -22.39
CA LEU A 113 21.28 22.34 -23.19
C LEU A 113 20.94 23.78 -22.84
N LYS A 114 20.65 24.59 -23.87
CA LYS A 114 20.14 25.95 -23.67
C LYS A 114 18.68 25.89 -23.23
N ILE A 115 18.35 26.59 -22.15
CA ILE A 115 16.97 26.82 -21.73
C ILE A 115 16.53 28.14 -22.33
N CYS A 116 15.39 28.13 -23.03
CA CYS A 116 14.68 29.34 -23.44
C CYS A 116 13.43 29.45 -22.58
N LEU A 117 13.19 30.65 -22.03
CA LEU A 117 12.09 30.96 -21.12
C LEU A 117 10.99 31.71 -21.87
#